data_AF-A0A7S2XKT4-F1
#
_entry.id   AF-A0A7S2XKT4-F1
#
_cell.length_a   1.000
_cell.length_b   1.000
_cell.length_c   1.000
_cell.angle_alpha   90.00
_cell.angle_beta   90.00
_cell.angle_gamma   90.00
#
_symmetry.space_group_name_H-M   'P 1'
#
loop_
_entity.id
_entity.type
_entity.pdbx_description
1 polymer ?
#
loop_
_entity_poly.entity_id
_entity_poly.type
_entity_poly.pdbx_seq_one_letter_code
_entity_poly.pdbx_strand_id
1 'polypeptide(L)'
;ICRKNDFHNFVFSMKASNPLVMVQAYRLLAAEMYAQGWDYPLHLGVTEAGEGEDGRMKSAIGIGALLRDGLGDTIRVSLTEDPHLEIEPCKTLAGIAEAQYKRDDDVKTPKWKEEMRDWQSYARRETELPEQKEGDKVDFRGLLHRDGSVLNVVSPEQLKQPEQLYDSL
;
A
#
# COMPACT_ATOMS: atom_id res chain seq x y z
N ILE A 1 3.73 15.87 8.09
CA ILE A 1 3.82 16.51 6.74
C ILE A 1 2.46 16.50 6.05
N CYS A 2 1.80 15.34 5.89
CA CYS A 2 0.47 15.23 5.27
C CYS A 2 -0.57 16.20 5.87
N ARG A 3 -0.79 16.15 7.19
CA ARG A 3 -1.71 17.09 7.89
C ARG A 3 -1.35 18.57 7.72
N LYS A 4 -0.05 18.92 7.61
CA LYS A 4 0.38 20.31 7.38
C LYS A 4 -0.01 20.81 5.99
N ASN A 5 -0.25 19.90 5.05
CA ASN A 5 -0.68 20.16 3.68
C ASN A 5 -2.14 19.73 3.44
N ASP A 6 -2.95 19.58 4.51
CA ASP A 6 -4.36 19.18 4.43
C ASP A 6 -4.62 17.86 3.68
N PHE A 7 -3.62 16.96 3.67
CA PHE A 7 -3.74 15.64 3.04
C PHE A 7 -4.05 14.58 4.10
N HIS A 8 -5.24 13.99 4.02
CA HIS A 8 -5.76 13.02 4.99
C HIS A 8 -6.01 11.62 4.42
N ASN A 9 -5.92 11.45 3.09
CA ASN A 9 -6.20 10.18 2.42
C ASN A 9 -4.96 9.29 2.39
N PHE A 10 -4.55 8.77 3.55
CA PHE A 10 -3.41 7.87 3.67
C PHE A 10 -3.63 6.78 4.74
N VAL A 11 -2.79 5.75 4.67
CA VAL A 11 -2.79 4.57 5.55
C VAL A 11 -1.38 4.42 6.13
N PHE A 12 -1.27 4.06 7.41
CA PHE A 12 0.03 3.75 8.01
C PHE A 12 0.39 2.28 7.88
N SER A 13 1.68 1.99 7.68
CA SER A 13 2.22 0.64 7.66
C SER A 13 3.64 0.65 8.21
N MET A 14 3.87 -0.01 9.34
CA MET A 14 5.19 -0.21 9.96
C MET A 14 5.58 -1.69 9.89
N LYS A 15 6.25 -2.10 8.82
CA LYS A 15 6.62 -3.51 8.64
C LYS A 15 8.01 -3.78 9.18
N ALA A 16 8.19 -4.97 9.77
CA ALA A 16 9.50 -5.48 10.15
C ALA A 16 9.54 -6.99 9.94
N SER A 17 10.73 -7.53 9.70
CA SER A 17 10.95 -8.97 9.60
C SER A 17 11.03 -9.65 10.97
N ASN A 18 11.16 -8.90 12.06
CA ASN A 18 11.00 -9.44 13.41
C ASN A 18 9.58 -9.12 13.92
N PRO A 19 8.72 -10.13 14.16
CA PRO A 19 7.35 -9.92 14.64
C PRO A 19 7.27 -9.11 15.94
N LEU A 20 8.22 -9.29 16.87
CA LEU A 20 8.23 -8.54 18.13
C LEU A 20 8.45 -7.04 17.88
N VAL A 21 9.39 -6.71 17.00
CA VAL A 21 9.66 -5.30 16.63
C VAL A 21 8.44 -4.70 15.94
N MET A 22 7.83 -5.44 15.01
CA MET A 22 6.61 -5.00 14.32
C MET A 22 5.50 -4.69 15.32
N VAL A 23 5.21 -5.61 16.24
CA VAL A 23 4.14 -5.45 17.24
C VAL A 23 4.39 -4.21 18.10
N GLN A 24 5.60 -4.02 18.61
CA GLN A 24 5.91 -2.85 19.45
C GLN A 24 5.82 -1.55 18.67
N ALA A 25 6.25 -1.53 17.40
CA ALA A 25 6.17 -0.34 16.56
C ALA A 25 4.72 0.09 16.31
N TYR A 26 3.82 -0.85 15.97
CA TYR A 26 2.40 -0.52 15.78
C TYR A 26 1.72 -0.08 17.08
N ARG A 27 2.04 -0.70 18.22
CA ARG A 27 1.50 -0.28 19.53
C ARG A 27 1.93 1.13 19.89
N LEU A 28 3.20 1.47 19.66
CA LEU A 28 3.71 2.81 19.86
C LEU A 28 3.03 3.81 18.91
N LEU A 29 2.91 3.47 17.63
CA LEU A 29 2.19 4.30 16.66
C LEU A 29 0.74 4.56 17.08
N ALA A 30 0.02 3.52 17.50
CA ALA A 30 -1.36 3.65 17.97
C ALA A 30 -1.46 4.56 19.22
N ALA A 31 -0.54 4.42 20.17
CA ALA A 31 -0.49 5.29 21.36
C ALA A 31 -0.22 6.76 20.99
N GLU A 32 0.72 7.02 20.10
CA GLU A 32 1.05 8.36 19.61
C GLU A 32 -0.11 8.99 18.81
N MET A 33 -0.80 8.19 18.00
CA MET A 33 -2.00 8.63 17.29
C MET A 33 -3.11 8.99 18.26
N TYR A 34 -3.36 8.15 19.28
CA TYR A 34 -4.37 8.41 20.30
C TYR A 34 -4.07 9.69 21.08
N ALA A 35 -2.81 9.90 21.49
CA ALA A 35 -2.38 11.12 22.18
C ALA A 35 -2.59 12.40 21.34
N GLN A 36 -2.55 12.27 20.00
CA GLN A 36 -2.76 13.37 19.06
C GLN A 36 -4.20 13.47 18.54
N GLY A 37 -5.11 12.57 18.97
CA GLY A 37 -6.48 12.50 18.47
C GLY A 37 -6.57 12.15 17.00
N TRP A 38 -5.72 11.23 16.51
CA TRP A 38 -5.69 10.76 15.13
C TRP A 38 -6.25 9.35 14.99
N ASP A 39 -6.91 9.08 13.88
CA ASP A 39 -7.71 7.88 13.60
C ASP A 39 -7.43 7.27 12.21
N TYR A 40 -6.18 7.41 11.74
CA TYR A 40 -5.77 6.86 10.45
C TYR A 40 -5.75 5.31 10.42
N PRO A 41 -6.13 4.69 9.30
CA PRO A 41 -6.13 3.23 9.18
C PRO A 41 -4.72 2.64 9.20
N LEU A 42 -4.62 1.40 9.70
CA LEU A 42 -3.40 0.62 9.83
C LEU A 42 -3.40 -0.59 8.85
N HIS A 43 -2.39 -0.65 8.00
CA HIS A 43 -2.12 -1.80 7.13
C HIS A 43 -1.04 -2.69 7.74
N LEU A 44 -1.44 -3.85 8.24
CA LEU A 44 -0.54 -4.80 8.89
C LEU A 44 0.14 -5.73 7.89
N GLY A 45 1.40 -6.06 8.13
CA GLY A 45 2.09 -7.10 7.40
C GLY A 45 3.51 -7.31 7.90
N VAL A 46 3.91 -8.57 8.00
CA VAL A 46 5.30 -8.97 8.28
C VAL A 46 6.06 -9.00 6.95
N THR A 47 7.21 -8.36 6.89
CA THR A 47 8.12 -8.47 5.73
C THR A 47 9.03 -9.69 5.88
N GLU A 48 9.46 -10.27 4.76
CA GLU A 48 10.39 -11.42 4.77
C GLU A 48 9.88 -12.53 5.70
N ALA A 49 8.60 -12.92 5.53
CA ALA A 49 8.03 -13.95 6.39
C ALA A 49 8.71 -15.30 6.16
N GLY A 50 9.12 -15.56 4.91
CA GLY A 50 9.71 -16.82 4.47
C GLY A 50 8.74 -17.58 3.57
N GLU A 51 9.08 -18.83 3.29
CA GLU A 51 8.27 -19.75 2.50
C GLU A 51 7.46 -20.71 3.40
N GLY A 52 6.38 -21.27 2.84
CA GLY A 52 5.64 -22.37 3.45
C GLY A 52 5.03 -22.04 4.81
N GLU A 53 5.10 -23.01 5.73
CA GLU A 53 4.51 -22.88 7.06
C GLU A 53 5.24 -21.88 7.95
N ASP A 54 6.56 -21.73 7.83
CA ASP A 54 7.33 -20.79 8.64
C ASP A 54 6.90 -19.34 8.38
N GLY A 55 6.69 -19.01 7.09
CA GLY A 55 6.15 -17.71 6.69
C GLY A 55 4.74 -17.45 7.23
N ARG A 56 3.89 -18.46 7.22
CA ARG A 56 2.52 -18.38 7.75
C ARG A 56 2.53 -18.24 9.27
N MET A 57 3.34 -19.02 9.97
CA MET A 57 3.50 -18.97 11.43
C MET A 57 4.01 -17.60 11.89
N LYS A 58 5.07 -17.10 11.24
CA LYS A 58 5.66 -15.80 11.56
C LYS A 58 4.68 -14.65 11.31
N SER A 59 3.93 -14.72 10.22
CA SER A 59 2.87 -13.76 9.90
C SER A 59 1.71 -13.84 10.90
N ALA A 60 1.29 -15.04 11.29
CA ALA A 60 0.24 -15.25 12.28
C ALA A 60 0.63 -14.69 13.66
N ILE A 61 1.89 -14.88 14.09
CA ILE A 61 2.39 -14.33 15.36
C ILE A 61 2.36 -12.79 15.32
N GLY A 62 2.89 -12.17 14.26
CA GLY A 62 2.98 -10.71 14.16
C GLY A 62 1.61 -10.05 13.98
N ILE A 63 0.87 -10.48 12.95
CA ILE A 63 -0.43 -9.89 12.58
C ILE A 63 -1.48 -10.26 13.62
N GLY A 64 -1.54 -11.54 14.02
CA GLY A 64 -2.52 -12.02 14.99
C GLY A 64 -2.39 -11.35 16.36
N ALA A 65 -1.17 -11.06 16.82
CA ALA A 65 -0.96 -10.32 18.07
C ALA A 65 -1.60 -8.92 18.02
N LEU A 66 -1.44 -8.19 16.91
CA LEU A 66 -2.01 -6.86 16.73
C LEU A 66 -3.52 -6.89 16.53
N LEU A 67 -4.02 -7.85 15.75
CA LEU A 67 -5.47 -8.05 15.61
C LEU A 67 -6.12 -8.32 16.97
N ARG A 68 -5.46 -9.10 17.85
CA ARG A 68 -5.90 -9.35 19.23
C ARG A 68 -5.80 -8.13 20.16
N ASP A 69 -5.04 -7.11 19.77
CA ASP A 69 -5.04 -5.81 20.46
C ASP A 69 -6.15 -4.88 19.94
N GLY A 70 -6.90 -5.30 18.92
CA GLY A 70 -7.89 -4.48 18.21
C GLY A 70 -7.27 -3.54 17.18
N LEU A 71 -6.03 -3.81 16.74
CA LEU A 71 -5.30 -3.00 15.78
C LEU A 71 -5.29 -3.68 14.40
N GLY A 72 -5.60 -2.94 13.34
CA GLY A 72 -5.49 -3.38 11.95
C GLY A 72 -6.79 -3.23 11.16
N ASP A 73 -6.74 -2.44 10.09
CA ASP A 73 -7.86 -2.19 9.18
C ASP A 73 -7.74 -3.01 7.89
N THR A 74 -6.50 -3.33 7.51
CA THR A 74 -6.19 -4.19 6.39
C THR A 74 -4.93 -4.99 6.71
N ILE A 75 -4.83 -6.20 6.15
CA ILE A 75 -3.71 -7.12 6.40
C ILE A 75 -3.14 -7.63 5.08
N ARG A 76 -1.84 -7.92 5.08
CA ARG A 76 -1.17 -8.69 4.05
C ARG A 76 -0.13 -9.62 4.67
N VAL A 77 -0.30 -10.91 4.43
CA VAL A 77 0.74 -11.93 4.63
C VAL A 77 1.69 -11.87 3.44
N SER A 78 3.01 -11.77 3.66
CA SER A 78 4.01 -11.66 2.59
C SER A 78 4.85 -12.93 2.50
N LEU A 79 4.47 -13.86 1.63
CA LEU A 79 5.15 -15.14 1.46
C LEU A 79 6.15 -15.08 0.30
N THR A 80 7.16 -15.95 0.32
CA THR A 80 8.04 -16.20 -0.84
C THR A 80 7.45 -17.24 -1.79
N GLU A 81 6.12 -17.42 -1.77
CA GLU A 81 5.36 -18.35 -2.61
C GLU A 81 4.46 -17.56 -3.59
N ASP A 82 3.69 -18.29 -4.42
CA ASP A 82 2.72 -17.64 -5.32
C ASP A 82 1.73 -16.76 -4.55
N PRO A 83 1.38 -15.56 -5.06
CA PRO A 83 0.60 -14.57 -4.32
C PRO A 83 -0.80 -15.03 -3.93
N HIS A 84 -1.40 -15.95 -4.70
CA HIS A 84 -2.72 -16.50 -4.36
C HIS A 84 -2.71 -17.28 -3.04
N LEU A 85 -1.55 -17.82 -2.64
CA LEU A 85 -1.36 -18.55 -1.39
C LEU A 85 -1.30 -17.64 -0.16
N GLU A 86 -1.12 -16.32 -0.34
CA GLU A 86 -1.20 -15.31 0.73
C GLU A 86 -2.65 -15.09 1.20
N ILE A 87 -3.65 -15.39 0.35
CA ILE A 87 -5.06 -15.06 0.59
C ILE A 87 -5.66 -15.87 1.74
N GLU A 88 -5.45 -17.18 1.75
CA GLU A 88 -6.06 -18.07 2.76
C GLU A 88 -5.59 -17.78 4.20
N PRO A 89 -4.27 -17.57 4.47
CA PRO A 89 -3.80 -17.09 5.77
C PRO A 89 -4.44 -15.76 6.19
N CYS A 90 -4.57 -14.80 5.27
CA CYS A 90 -5.24 -13.53 5.55
C CYS A 90 -6.70 -13.75 5.97
N LYS A 91 -7.48 -14.51 5.19
CA LYS A 91 -8.88 -14.82 5.53
C LYS A 91 -9.00 -15.50 6.88
N THR A 92 -8.10 -16.44 7.17
CA THR A 92 -8.09 -17.17 8.44
C THR A 92 -7.85 -16.21 9.61
N LEU A 93 -6.84 -15.35 9.53
CA LEU A 93 -6.53 -14.37 10.58
C LEU A 93 -7.66 -13.34 10.76
N ALA A 94 -8.21 -12.83 9.66
CA ALA A 94 -9.32 -11.89 9.69
C ALA A 94 -10.56 -12.53 10.32
N GLY A 95 -10.93 -13.76 9.94
CA GLY A 95 -12.07 -14.47 10.51
C GLY A 95 -11.93 -14.74 12.01
N ILE A 96 -10.71 -15.05 12.49
CA ILE A 96 -10.44 -15.19 13.93
C ILE A 96 -10.67 -13.85 14.66
N ALA A 97 -10.16 -12.75 14.10
CA ALA A 97 -10.34 -11.43 14.69
C ALA A 97 -11.81 -11.00 14.70
N GLU A 98 -12.52 -11.15 13.59
CA GLU A 98 -13.96 -10.85 13.48
C GLU A 98 -14.80 -11.68 14.46
N ALA A 99 -14.45 -12.95 14.69
CA ALA A 99 -15.12 -13.78 15.68
C ALA A 99 -14.89 -13.30 17.12
N GLN A 100 -13.71 -12.72 17.39
CA GLN A 100 -13.35 -12.17 18.71
C GLN A 100 -14.03 -10.81 18.96
N TYR A 101 -14.07 -9.95 17.95
CA TYR A 101 -14.70 -8.64 18.02
C TYR A 101 -16.06 -8.67 17.33
N LYS A 102 -17.10 -9.04 18.09
CA LYS A 102 -18.47 -8.71 17.67
C LYS A 102 -18.54 -7.20 17.49
N ARG A 103 -18.82 -6.73 16.28
CA ARG A 103 -19.09 -5.31 16.03
C ARG A 103 -20.20 -4.88 16.98
N ASP A 104 -19.92 -3.91 17.84
CA ASP A 104 -20.99 -2.99 18.26
C ASP A 104 -21.46 -2.29 16.98
N ASP A 105 -22.73 -2.48 16.62
CA ASP A 105 -23.35 -1.90 15.41
C ASP A 105 -23.34 -0.35 15.40
N ASP A 106 -22.83 0.28 16.47
CA ASP A 106 -22.80 1.72 16.66
C ASP A 106 -21.72 2.42 15.82
N VAL A 107 -20.62 1.76 15.45
CA VAL A 107 -19.59 2.33 14.56
C VAL A 107 -19.91 1.95 13.11
N LYS A 108 -20.72 2.79 12.45
CA LYS A 108 -21.07 2.63 11.03
C LYS A 108 -19.89 3.04 10.14
N THR A 109 -18.98 2.13 9.87
CA THR A 109 -18.07 2.30 8.72
C THR A 109 -18.93 2.33 7.46
N PRO A 110 -18.85 3.39 6.62
CA PRO A 110 -19.58 3.41 5.36
C PRO A 110 -19.21 2.18 4.54
N LYS A 111 -20.20 1.46 4.02
CA LYS A 111 -19.94 0.35 3.10
C LYS A 111 -19.33 0.93 1.83
N TRP A 112 -18.03 0.72 1.65
CA TRP A 112 -17.33 1.10 0.43
C TRP A 112 -17.57 0.04 -0.65
N LYS A 113 -17.86 0.50 -1.87
CA LYS A 113 -18.00 -0.33 -3.05
C LYS A 113 -16.99 0.16 -4.07
N GLU A 114 -16.18 -0.76 -4.60
CA GLU A 114 -15.25 -0.46 -5.70
C GLU A 114 -16.08 -0.22 -6.97
N GLU A 115 -16.22 1.03 -7.35
CA GLU A 115 -16.94 1.45 -8.57
C GLU A 115 -16.00 1.97 -9.65
N MET A 116 -14.73 2.24 -9.31
CA MET A 116 -13.79 2.90 -10.23
C MET A 116 -12.90 1.91 -10.97
N ARG A 117 -12.60 0.75 -10.37
CA ARG A 117 -11.65 -0.21 -10.93
C ARG A 117 -12.30 -1.56 -11.21
N ASP A 118 -12.41 -1.89 -12.49
CA ASP A 118 -12.61 -3.28 -12.89
C ASP A 118 -11.28 -4.03 -12.79
N TRP A 119 -11.18 -4.94 -11.83
CA TRP A 119 -10.02 -5.78 -11.60
C TRP A 119 -10.20 -7.19 -12.20
N GLN A 120 -11.40 -7.50 -12.71
CA GLN A 120 -11.72 -8.78 -13.33
C GLN A 120 -11.44 -8.74 -14.83
N SER A 121 -11.63 -7.57 -15.46
CA SER A 121 -11.20 -7.34 -16.84
C SER A 121 -9.81 -6.69 -16.89
N TYR A 122 -8.93 -7.31 -17.67
CA TYR A 122 -7.63 -6.74 -17.99
C TYR A 122 -7.71 -6.10 -19.38
N ALA A 123 -7.96 -4.79 -19.42
CA ALA A 123 -7.87 -4.00 -20.63
C ALA A 123 -6.81 -2.90 -20.47
N ARG A 124 -6.12 -2.55 -21.56
CA ARG A 124 -5.29 -1.34 -21.59
C ARG A 124 -6.22 -0.16 -21.32
N ARG A 125 -5.91 0.66 -20.31
CA ARG A 125 -6.69 1.88 -20.04
C ARG A 125 -6.57 2.80 -21.25
N GLU A 126 -7.71 3.21 -21.80
CA GLU A 126 -7.74 4.35 -22.70
C GLU A 126 -7.50 5.59 -21.85
N THR A 127 -6.38 6.26 -22.10
CA THR A 127 -6.04 7.53 -21.46
C THR A 127 -6.01 8.60 -22.52
N GLU A 128 -6.67 9.72 -22.27
CA GLU A 128 -6.47 10.93 -23.07
C GLU A 128 -5.04 11.43 -22.81
N LEU A 129 -4.20 11.42 -23.84
CA LEU A 129 -2.88 11.99 -23.74
C LEU A 129 -2.99 13.52 -23.66
N PRO A 130 -2.17 14.18 -22.83
CA PRO A 130 -2.18 15.63 -22.78
C PRO A 130 -1.82 16.20 -24.16
N GLU A 131 -2.73 16.99 -24.73
CA GLU A 131 -2.47 17.75 -25.95
C GLU A 131 -1.65 19.00 -25.61
N GLN A 132 -0.65 19.31 -26.44
CA GLN A 132 0.12 20.55 -26.29
C GLN A 132 -0.78 21.76 -26.57
N LYS A 133 -1.02 22.60 -25.56
CA LYS A 133 -1.77 23.84 -25.71
C LYS A 133 -0.82 25.02 -25.95
N GLU A 134 -1.32 26.00 -26.68
CA GLU A 134 -0.58 27.24 -26.93
C GLU A 134 -0.37 27.99 -25.60
N GLY A 135 0.89 28.17 -25.19
CA GLY A 135 1.27 28.78 -23.90
C GLY A 135 1.79 27.81 -22.83
N ASP A 136 1.76 26.50 -23.08
CA ASP A 136 2.37 25.53 -22.17
C ASP A 136 3.90 25.71 -22.12
N LYS A 137 4.46 25.73 -20.90
CA LYS A 137 5.90 25.97 -20.67
C LYS A 137 6.79 24.81 -21.12
N VAL A 138 6.23 23.61 -21.24
CA VAL A 138 6.95 22.37 -21.55
C VAL A 138 6.29 21.74 -22.78
N ASP A 139 7.09 21.25 -23.73
CA ASP A 139 6.61 20.61 -24.95
C ASP A 139 6.62 19.08 -24.80
N PHE A 140 5.44 18.48 -24.71
CA PHE A 140 5.30 17.05 -24.45
C PHE A 140 5.28 16.19 -25.73
N ARG A 141 5.25 16.80 -26.92
CA ARG A 141 5.06 16.11 -28.21
C ARG A 141 6.19 15.15 -28.59
N GLY A 142 7.37 15.29 -27.97
CA GLY A 142 8.53 14.41 -28.18
C GLY A 142 8.78 13.39 -27.08
N LEU A 143 8.09 13.50 -25.94
CA LEU A 143 8.31 12.68 -24.75
C LEU A 143 7.38 11.46 -24.68
N LEU A 144 6.23 11.54 -25.35
CA LEU A 144 5.19 10.52 -25.33
C LEU A 144 4.97 9.95 -26.74
N HIS A 145 5.11 8.65 -26.88
CA HIS A 145 4.66 7.92 -28.07
C HIS A 145 3.12 7.98 -28.16
N ARG A 146 2.57 7.82 -29.36
CA ARG A 146 1.12 7.92 -29.64
C ARG A 146 0.24 6.95 -28.85
N ASP A 147 0.82 5.91 -28.28
CA ASP A 147 0.13 4.93 -27.44
C ASP A 147 0.26 5.22 -25.93
N GLY A 148 0.89 6.35 -25.57
CA GLY A 148 1.08 6.79 -24.18
C GLY A 148 2.30 6.18 -23.49
N SER A 149 3.15 5.46 -24.19
CA SER A 149 4.46 5.06 -23.66
C SER A 149 5.45 6.22 -23.69
N VAL A 150 6.22 6.41 -22.62
CA VAL A 150 7.32 7.39 -22.58
C VAL A 150 8.51 6.80 -23.31
N LEU A 151 8.91 7.39 -24.44
CA LEU A 151 10.15 7.02 -25.13
C LEU A 151 11.22 8.04 -24.79
N ASN A 152 12.00 7.77 -23.74
CA ASN A 152 13.31 8.41 -23.58
C ASN A 152 14.38 7.48 -24.14
N VAL A 153 14.99 7.87 -25.25
CA VAL A 153 16.18 7.20 -25.77
C VAL A 153 17.35 7.66 -24.91
N VAL A 154 17.77 6.82 -23.97
CA VAL A 154 18.92 7.08 -23.11
C VAL A 154 20.15 6.38 -23.69
N SER A 155 21.20 7.13 -24.00
CA SER A 155 22.48 6.56 -24.40
C SER A 155 23.25 6.02 -23.18
N PRO A 156 24.13 5.02 -23.35
CA PRO A 156 24.97 4.51 -22.26
C PRO A 156 25.81 5.60 -21.57
N GLU A 157 26.19 6.65 -22.29
CA GLU A 157 26.92 7.81 -21.76
C GLU A 157 26.06 8.64 -20.80
N GLN A 158 24.77 8.83 -21.10
CA GLN A 158 23.84 9.60 -20.27
C GLN A 158 23.55 8.91 -18.92
N LEU A 159 23.64 7.58 -18.86
CA LEU A 159 23.50 6.81 -17.61
C LEU A 159 24.69 6.98 -16.65
N LYS A 160 25.83 7.52 -17.11
CA LYS A 160 26.99 7.75 -16.25
C LYS A 160 26.79 8.93 -15.31
N GLN A 161 25.85 9.83 -15.63
CA GLN A 161 25.49 11.01 -14.83
C GLN A 161 23.96 11.11 -14.74
N PRO A 162 23.32 10.19 -14.00
CA PRO A 162 21.86 10.06 -13.99
C PRO A 162 21.15 11.32 -13.48
N GLU A 163 21.79 12.10 -12.62
CA GLU A 163 21.20 13.32 -12.05
C GLU A 163 20.97 14.40 -13.11
N GLN A 164 21.88 14.56 -14.08
CA GLN A 164 21.71 15.48 -15.20
C GLN A 164 20.66 15.02 -16.20
N LEU A 165 20.43 13.70 -16.32
CA LEU A 165 19.36 13.15 -17.14
C LEU A 165 17.99 13.48 -16.55
N TYR A 166 17.82 13.40 -15.22
CA TYR A 166 16.56 13.77 -14.57
C TYR A 166 16.35 15.29 -14.52
N ASP A 167 17.41 16.08 -14.40
CA ASP A 167 17.32 17.55 -14.43
C ASP A 167 17.00 18.13 -15.82
N SER A 168 17.23 17.36 -16.89
CA SER A 168 17.01 17.78 -18.28
C SER A 168 15.71 17.29 -18.91
N LEU A 169 14.92 16.49 -18.17
CA LEU A 169 13.57 16.03 -18.53
C LEU A 169 12.51 16.95 -17.93
#